data_AF-A0A212EUJ4-F1
#
_entry.id   AF-A0A212EUJ4-F1
#
_cell.length_a   1.000
_cell.length_b   1.000
_cell.length_c   1.000
_cell.angle_alpha   90.00
_cell.angle_beta   90.00
_cell.angle_gamma   90.00
#
_symmetry.space_group_name_H-M   'P 1'
#
loop_
_entity.id
_entity.type
_entity.pdbx_description
1 polymer ?
#
loop_
_entity_poly.entity_id
_entity_poly.type
_entity_poly.pdbx_seq_one_letter_code
_entity_poly.pdbx_strand_id
1 'polypeptide(L)'
;MLTDPVTGTRDETKLANIKSSIEIFEKFLEDFEREHRSKQNNTYISLGLVETSLDLAGDRVSEQQRAFIEAYRSVEGQYKRLRTVRGEEDITWDIIRNRVLAEMKDKYADVKLFDEEDKPTPEHLDMLLWAYSPERERVRKLMREKETAENRENGESPNKKMRTE
;
A
#
# COMPACT_ATOMS: atom_id res chain seq x y z
N MET A 1 26.27 -53.40 -3.51
CA MET A 1 25.87 -53.32 -2.09
C MET A 1 24.95 -52.12 -1.94
N LEU A 2 23.92 -52.26 -1.11
CA LEU A 2 22.78 -51.36 -0.99
C LEU A 2 23.18 -49.93 -0.59
N THR A 3 22.43 -48.97 -1.12
CA THR A 3 22.40 -47.57 -0.68
C THR A 3 21.90 -47.49 0.77
N ASP A 4 22.69 -46.91 1.67
CA ASP A 4 22.26 -46.62 3.04
C ASP A 4 20.97 -45.76 3.03
N PRO A 5 19.95 -46.08 3.86
CA PRO A 5 18.77 -45.25 3.96
C PRO A 5 19.15 -43.96 4.69
N VAL A 6 18.74 -42.81 4.16
CA VAL A 6 18.82 -41.52 4.86
C VAL A 6 18.07 -41.68 6.19
N THR A 7 18.81 -41.90 7.28
CA THR A 7 18.20 -42.11 8.60
C THR A 7 17.59 -40.81 9.05
N GLY A 8 16.26 -40.71 8.98
CA GLY A 8 15.52 -39.59 9.54
C GLY A 8 15.85 -39.37 11.02
N THR A 9 15.74 -38.13 11.48
CA THR A 9 15.97 -37.73 12.87
C THR A 9 15.19 -38.63 13.84
N ARG A 10 15.89 -39.38 14.70
CA ARG A 10 15.31 -40.26 15.75
C ARG A 10 15.23 -39.60 17.13
N ASP A 11 15.70 -38.37 17.23
CA ASP A 11 15.65 -37.56 18.44
C ASP A 11 14.21 -37.12 18.70
N GLU A 12 13.61 -37.65 19.77
CA GLU A 12 12.21 -37.43 20.11
C GLU A 12 11.89 -35.97 20.39
N THR A 13 12.83 -35.21 20.98
CA THR A 13 12.66 -33.77 21.22
C THR A 13 12.61 -33.00 19.91
N LYS A 14 13.49 -33.33 18.95
CA LYS A 14 13.45 -32.72 17.61
C LYS A 14 12.16 -33.08 16.87
N LEU A 15 11.71 -34.34 16.96
CA LEU A 15 10.46 -34.77 16.36
C LEU A 15 9.24 -34.06 16.96
N ALA A 16 9.21 -33.88 18.28
CA ALA A 16 8.15 -33.12 18.97
C ALA A 16 8.15 -31.65 18.53
N ASN A 17 9.33 -31.01 18.47
CA ASN A 17 9.46 -29.63 18.02
C ASN A 17 9.01 -29.44 16.57
N ILE A 18 9.35 -30.39 15.67
CA ILE A 18 8.90 -30.36 14.28
C ILE A 18 7.37 -30.48 14.20
N LYS A 19 6.76 -31.43 14.92
CA LYS A 19 5.30 -31.61 14.94
C LYS A 19 4.60 -30.36 15.47
N SER A 20 5.07 -29.79 16.58
CA SER A 20 4.52 -28.56 17.13
C SER A 20 4.67 -27.38 16.15
N SER A 21 5.80 -27.28 15.46
CA SER A 21 6.01 -26.24 14.44
C SER A 21 5.06 -26.39 13.25
N ILE A 22 4.78 -27.64 12.84
CA ILE A 22 3.79 -27.94 11.80
C ILE A 22 2.38 -27.54 12.25
N GLU A 23 1.97 -27.90 13.46
CA GLU A 23 0.66 -27.52 14.01
C GLU A 23 0.48 -25.99 14.08
N ILE A 24 1.50 -25.26 14.52
CA ILE A 24 1.50 -23.79 14.53
C ILE A 24 1.36 -23.25 13.10
N PHE A 25 2.07 -23.85 12.14
CA PHE A 25 2.03 -23.42 10.75
C PHE A 25 0.68 -23.72 10.09
N GLU A 26 0.10 -24.90 10.31
CA GLU A 26 -1.24 -25.27 9.82
C GLU A 26 -2.31 -24.33 10.38
N LYS A 27 -2.29 -24.08 11.70
CA LYS A 27 -3.19 -23.11 12.33
C LYS A 27 -3.03 -21.72 11.72
N PHE A 28 -1.79 -21.29 11.45
CA PHE A 28 -1.54 -20.02 10.78
C PHE A 28 -2.17 -19.98 9.37
N LEU A 29 -2.07 -21.06 8.59
CA LEU A 29 -2.68 -21.13 7.26
C LEU A 29 -4.21 -21.06 7.33
N GLU A 30 -4.83 -21.79 8.27
CA GLU A 30 -6.27 -21.74 8.50
C GLU A 30 -6.73 -20.32 8.88
N ASP A 31 -6.03 -19.68 9.82
CA ASP A 31 -6.30 -18.30 10.24
C ASP A 31 -6.12 -17.33 9.06
N PHE A 32 -5.08 -17.51 8.25
CA PHE A 32 -4.77 -16.69 7.08
C PHE A 32 -5.86 -16.76 6.00
N GLU A 33 -6.39 -17.95 5.72
CA GLU A 33 -7.49 -18.16 4.77
C GLU A 33 -8.83 -17.63 5.30
N ARG A 34 -9.16 -17.95 6.56
CA ARG A 34 -10.41 -17.55 7.23
C ARG A 34 -10.55 -16.03 7.31
N GLU A 35 -9.46 -15.33 7.58
CA GLU A 35 -9.43 -13.86 7.66
C GLU A 35 -9.22 -13.19 6.28
N HIS A 36 -9.16 -13.99 5.21
CA HIS A 36 -8.92 -13.51 3.85
C HIS A 36 -7.68 -12.59 3.76
N ARG A 37 -6.63 -12.87 4.54
CA ARG A 37 -5.45 -11.99 4.66
C ARG A 37 -4.71 -11.82 3.33
N SER A 38 -4.83 -12.78 2.42
CA SER A 38 -4.35 -12.68 1.04
C SER A 38 -5.00 -11.55 0.22
N LYS A 39 -6.25 -11.18 0.54
CA LYS A 39 -7.04 -10.13 -0.13
C LYS A 39 -6.85 -8.75 0.50
N GLN A 40 -6.22 -8.66 1.67
CA GLN A 40 -5.95 -7.41 2.39
C GLN A 40 -4.73 -6.64 1.83
N ASN A 41 -4.38 -6.82 0.56
CA ASN A 41 -3.23 -6.15 -0.02
C ASN A 41 -3.51 -4.65 -0.24
N ASN A 42 -3.10 -3.84 0.74
CA ASN A 42 -3.15 -2.37 0.70
C ASN A 42 -2.07 -1.83 -0.24
N THR A 43 -2.20 -2.10 -1.55
CA THR A 43 -1.16 -1.73 -2.50
C THR A 43 -0.96 -0.22 -2.52
N TYR A 44 0.30 0.19 -2.49
CA TYR A 44 0.68 1.60 -2.49
C TYR A 44 0.37 2.26 -3.84
N ILE A 45 -0.06 3.51 -3.78
CA ILE A 45 -0.07 4.42 -4.92
C ILE A 45 1.28 5.17 -5.00
N SER A 46 1.57 5.80 -6.14
CA SER A 46 2.85 6.52 -6.32
C SER A 46 2.96 7.73 -5.39
N LEU A 47 4.20 8.15 -5.09
CA LEU A 47 4.43 9.37 -4.31
C LEU A 47 3.78 10.60 -4.95
N GLY A 48 3.90 10.79 -6.27
CA GLY A 48 3.26 11.91 -6.96
C GLY A 48 1.72 11.94 -6.82
N LEU A 49 1.09 10.76 -6.72
CA LEU A 49 -0.35 10.67 -6.42
C LEU A 49 -0.68 11.16 -5.00
N VAL A 50 0.14 10.78 -4.03
CA VAL A 50 0.00 11.23 -2.64
C VAL A 50 0.20 12.74 -2.56
N GLU A 51 1.21 13.28 -3.26
CA GLU A 51 1.50 14.73 -3.26
C GLU A 51 0.39 15.54 -3.91
N THR A 52 -0.17 15.09 -5.03
CA THR A 52 -1.36 15.76 -5.59
C THR A 52 -2.56 15.66 -4.66
N SER A 53 -2.73 14.54 -3.96
CA SER A 53 -3.82 14.40 -2.98
C SER A 53 -3.61 15.31 -1.77
N LEU A 54 -2.35 15.55 -1.38
CA LEU A 54 -1.96 16.52 -0.36
C LEU A 54 -2.35 17.95 -0.78
N ASP A 55 -2.05 18.35 -2.02
CA ASP A 55 -2.45 19.65 -2.56
C ASP A 55 -3.97 19.84 -2.55
N LEU A 56 -4.72 18.80 -2.93
CA LEU A 56 -6.19 18.81 -2.96
C LEU A 56 -6.81 18.86 -1.56
N ALA A 57 -6.18 18.22 -0.58
CA ALA A 57 -6.68 18.17 0.80
C ALA A 57 -6.45 19.48 1.58
N GLY A 58 -5.44 20.27 1.20
CA GLY A 58 -5.12 21.56 1.82
C GLY A 58 -4.94 21.46 3.34
N ASP A 59 -5.70 22.26 4.10
CA ASP A 59 -5.58 22.34 5.56
C ASP A 59 -6.20 21.17 6.32
N ARG A 60 -6.88 20.23 5.64
CA ARG A 60 -7.55 19.08 6.28
C ARG A 60 -6.60 17.97 6.71
N VAL A 61 -5.32 18.07 6.35
CA VAL A 61 -4.32 17.04 6.55
C VAL A 61 -3.87 17.01 8.02
N SER A 62 -4.04 15.86 8.67
CA SER A 62 -3.62 15.67 10.05
C SER A 62 -2.10 15.67 10.20
N GLU A 63 -1.59 15.94 11.40
CA GLU A 63 -0.16 15.88 11.70
C GLU A 63 0.42 14.49 11.43
N GLN A 64 -0.32 13.44 11.78
CA GLN A 64 0.09 12.06 11.52
C GLN A 64 0.14 11.74 10.02
N GLN A 65 -0.83 12.22 9.23
CA GLN A 65 -0.78 12.10 7.77
C GLN A 65 0.45 12.82 7.20
N ARG A 66 0.76 14.03 7.68
CA ARG A 66 1.98 14.76 7.25
C ARG A 66 3.25 13.98 7.58
N ALA A 67 3.34 13.43 8.79
CA ALA A 67 4.48 12.63 9.23
C ALA A 67 4.66 11.36 8.37
N PHE A 68 3.57 10.66 8.05
CA PHE A 68 3.59 9.53 7.13
C PHE A 68 4.06 9.93 5.72
N ILE A 69 3.52 11.03 5.17
CA ILE A 69 3.86 11.50 3.83
C ILE A 69 5.35 11.87 3.76
N GLU A 70 5.89 12.52 4.79
CA GLU A 70 7.30 12.85 4.86
C GLU A 70 8.18 11.59 4.95
N ALA A 71 7.78 10.59 5.74
CA ALA A 71 8.45 9.30 5.77
C ALA A 71 8.41 8.61 4.40
N TYR A 72 7.28 8.66 3.69
CA TYR A 72 7.14 8.09 2.36
C TYR A 72 7.97 8.84 1.30
N ARG A 73 8.08 10.16 1.43
CA ARG A 73 8.95 11.02 0.62
C ARG A 73 10.42 10.72 0.85
N SER A 74 10.83 10.49 2.10
CA SER A 74 12.23 10.17 2.46
C SER A 74 12.75 8.88 1.79
N VAL A 75 11.83 8.01 1.36
CA VAL A 75 12.14 6.77 0.63
C VAL A 75 11.71 6.83 -0.84
N GLU A 76 11.39 8.01 -1.38
CA GLU A 76 11.00 8.24 -2.77
C GLU A 76 9.78 7.39 -3.20
N GLY A 77 8.86 7.15 -2.28
CA GLY A 77 7.70 6.28 -2.52
C GLY A 77 8.03 4.78 -2.59
N GLN A 78 9.27 4.37 -2.31
CA GLN A 78 9.68 2.96 -2.32
C GLN A 78 9.18 2.24 -1.07
N TYR A 79 7.94 1.76 -1.09
CA TYR A 79 7.26 1.15 0.07
C TYR A 79 8.05 0.02 0.76
N LYS A 80 8.92 -0.71 0.05
CA LYS A 80 9.76 -1.75 0.66
C LYS A 80 10.78 -1.15 1.65
N ARG A 81 11.30 0.05 1.34
CA ARG A 81 12.19 0.81 2.22
C ARG A 81 11.42 1.46 3.37
N LEU A 82 10.14 1.76 3.18
CA LEU A 82 9.29 2.27 4.27
C LEU A 82 9.21 1.31 5.46
N ARG A 83 9.37 -0.01 5.22
CA ARG A 83 9.40 -1.06 6.26
C ARG A 83 10.58 -0.95 7.22
N THR A 84 11.53 -0.05 6.99
CA THR A 84 12.64 0.22 7.90
C THR A 84 12.57 1.62 8.50
N VAL A 85 11.62 2.45 8.08
CA VAL A 85 11.44 3.80 8.61
C VAL A 85 10.53 3.72 9.83
N ARG A 86 11.08 4.09 10.99
CA ARG A 86 10.34 4.14 12.25
C ARG A 86 9.43 5.36 12.27
N GLY A 87 8.22 5.18 12.77
CA GLY A 87 7.26 6.22 13.10
C GLY A 87 7.09 6.30 14.61
N GLU A 88 5.85 6.37 15.05
CA GLU A 88 5.48 6.44 16.46
C GLU A 88 5.78 5.13 17.20
N GLU A 89 6.16 5.24 18.48
CA GLU A 89 6.33 4.11 19.41
C GLU A 89 7.26 2.98 18.92
N ASP A 90 8.31 3.33 18.16
CA ASP A 90 9.25 2.38 17.53
C ASP A 90 8.58 1.40 16.55
N ILE A 91 7.38 1.72 16.05
CA ILE A 91 6.68 0.93 15.03
C ILE A 91 7.01 1.50 13.65
N THR A 92 7.11 0.65 12.62
CA THR A 92 7.40 1.10 11.25
C THR A 92 6.17 1.72 10.60
N TRP A 93 6.38 2.70 9.72
CA TRP A 93 5.28 3.43 9.06
C TRP A 93 4.36 2.55 8.22
N ASP A 94 4.85 1.43 7.68
CA ASP A 94 4.00 0.48 6.95
C ASP A 94 2.99 -0.23 7.86
N ILE A 95 3.36 -0.50 9.12
CA ILE A 95 2.47 -1.09 10.13
C ILE A 95 1.44 -0.05 10.58
N ILE A 96 1.88 1.16 10.91
CA ILE A 96 0.99 2.27 11.32
C ILE A 96 -0.06 2.52 10.24
N ARG A 97 0.37 2.67 8.98
CA ARG A 97 -0.51 2.83 7.81
C ARG A 97 -1.54 1.71 7.73
N ASN A 98 -1.13 0.45 7.85
CA ASN A 98 -2.06 -0.67 7.71
C ASN A 98 -3.11 -0.72 8.82
N ARG A 99 -2.78 -0.29 10.04
CA ARG A 99 -3.75 -0.15 11.14
C ARG A 99 -4.79 0.92 10.83
N VAL A 100 -4.33 2.11 10.44
CA VAL A 100 -5.23 3.23 10.07
C VAL A 100 -6.12 2.85 8.89
N LEU A 101 -5.56 2.19 7.87
CA LEU A 101 -6.34 1.75 6.70
C LEU A 101 -7.36 0.67 7.04
N ALA A 102 -7.12 -0.18 8.04
CA ALA A 102 -8.13 -1.15 8.46
C ALA A 102 -9.38 -0.44 8.98
N GLU A 103 -9.22 0.55 9.86
CA GLU A 103 -10.32 1.34 10.41
C GLU A 103 -11.02 2.17 9.32
N MET A 104 -10.25 2.81 8.43
CA MET A 104 -10.82 3.61 7.33
C MET A 104 -11.64 2.78 6.35
N LYS A 105 -11.21 1.56 6.04
CA LYS A 105 -11.95 0.68 5.13
C LYS A 105 -13.30 0.29 5.68
N ASP A 106 -13.38 0.01 6.97
CA ASP A 106 -14.63 -0.32 7.63
C ASP A 106 -15.55 0.91 7.68
N LYS A 107 -14.98 2.09 8.00
CA LYS A 107 -15.71 3.35 8.07
C LYS A 107 -16.27 3.80 6.71
N TYR A 108 -15.52 3.59 5.64
CA TYR A 108 -15.83 4.10 4.30
C TYR A 108 -16.29 3.01 3.33
N ALA A 109 -16.70 1.83 3.83
CA ALA A 109 -17.05 0.67 3.01
C ALA A 109 -18.14 0.95 1.96
N ASP A 110 -19.15 1.74 2.33
CA ASP A 110 -20.32 2.04 1.48
C ASP A 110 -20.31 3.48 0.93
N VAL A 111 -19.22 4.23 1.13
CA VAL A 111 -19.12 5.62 0.71
C VAL A 111 -18.69 5.70 -0.76
N LYS A 112 -19.33 6.58 -1.53
CA LYS A 112 -18.86 6.92 -2.88
C LYS A 112 -17.52 7.65 -2.77
N LEU A 113 -16.49 7.09 -3.40
CA LEU A 113 -15.13 7.63 -3.34
C LEU A 113 -14.85 8.73 -4.37
N PHE A 114 -15.73 8.85 -5.38
CA PHE A 114 -15.66 9.91 -6.37
C PHE A 114 -17.01 10.60 -6.49
N ASP A 115 -16.97 11.91 -6.73
CA ASP A 115 -18.15 12.71 -7.03
C ASP A 115 -18.58 12.58 -8.51
N GLU A 116 -19.58 13.37 -8.90
CA GLU A 116 -20.11 13.39 -10.27
C GLU A 116 -19.13 14.01 -11.28
N GLU A 117 -18.12 14.73 -10.81
CA GLU A 117 -17.06 15.35 -11.62
C GLU A 117 -15.78 14.50 -11.71
N ASP A 118 -15.83 13.23 -11.27
CA ASP A 118 -14.70 12.30 -11.23
C ASP A 118 -13.57 12.74 -10.27
N LYS A 119 -13.87 13.63 -9.30
CA LYS A 119 -12.94 14.08 -8.26
C LYS A 119 -13.06 13.22 -7.01
N PRO A 120 -11.95 12.97 -6.29
CA PRO A 120 -11.97 12.20 -5.06
C PRO A 120 -12.78 12.94 -3.99
N THR A 121 -13.69 12.23 -3.32
CA THR A 121 -14.41 12.75 -2.16
C THR A 121 -13.47 12.98 -0.97
N PRO A 122 -13.86 13.75 0.07
CA PRO A 122 -13.04 13.92 1.26
C PRO A 122 -12.60 12.60 1.89
N GLU A 123 -13.50 11.60 1.93
CA GLU A 123 -13.22 10.27 2.47
C GLU A 123 -12.21 9.51 1.61
N HIS A 124 -12.23 9.73 0.29
CA HIS A 124 -11.23 9.14 -0.59
C HIS A 124 -9.89 9.84 -0.48
N LEU A 125 -9.87 11.16 -0.37
CA LEU A 125 -8.67 11.95 -0.11
C LEU A 125 -7.97 11.48 1.17
N ASP A 126 -8.71 11.19 2.24
CA ASP A 126 -8.15 10.61 3.47
C ASP A 126 -7.37 9.32 3.20
N MET A 127 -7.92 8.40 2.38
CA MET A 127 -7.23 7.16 2.01
C MET A 127 -6.01 7.43 1.13
N LEU A 128 -6.12 8.38 0.20
CA LEU A 128 -5.05 8.74 -0.73
C LEU A 128 -3.84 9.33 0.00
N LEU A 129 -4.06 10.13 1.05
CA LEU A 129 -3.00 10.65 1.93
C LEU A 129 -2.22 9.51 2.64
N TRP A 130 -2.86 8.37 2.85
CA TRP A 130 -2.22 7.13 3.33
C TRP A 130 -1.68 6.25 2.20
N ALA A 131 -1.43 6.83 1.03
CA ALA A 131 -0.94 6.14 -0.16
C ALA A 131 -1.81 4.92 -0.56
N TYR A 132 -3.13 5.00 -0.41
CA TYR A 132 -4.04 3.90 -0.69
C TYR A 132 -5.28 4.36 -1.46
N SER A 133 -5.76 3.47 -2.33
CA SER A 133 -7.09 3.58 -2.93
C SER A 133 -7.59 2.18 -3.32
N PRO A 134 -8.87 1.85 -3.10
CA PRO A 134 -9.47 0.66 -3.68
C PRO A 134 -9.72 0.81 -5.20
N GLU A 135 -9.88 2.04 -5.70
CA GLU A 135 -10.13 2.38 -7.11
C GLU A 135 -8.87 2.90 -7.82
N ARG A 136 -7.77 2.13 -7.75
CA ARG A 136 -6.43 2.58 -8.19
C ARG A 136 -6.37 3.05 -9.64
N GLU A 137 -7.09 2.40 -10.54
CA GLU A 137 -7.03 2.74 -11.96
C GLU A 137 -7.72 4.07 -12.26
N ARG A 138 -8.80 4.38 -11.53
CA ARG A 138 -9.50 5.67 -11.62
C ARG A 138 -8.64 6.80 -11.05
N VAL A 139 -7.96 6.55 -9.94
CA VAL A 139 -6.98 7.48 -9.35
C VAL A 139 -5.80 7.76 -10.31
N ARG A 140 -5.32 6.76 -11.05
CA ARG A 140 -4.29 6.97 -12.09
C ARG A 140 -4.78 7.80 -13.26
N LYS A 141 -6.08 7.75 -13.60
CA LYS A 141 -6.67 8.59 -14.65
C LYS A 141 -6.65 10.06 -14.25
N LEU A 142 -6.95 10.36 -12.98
CA LEU A 142 -6.89 11.72 -12.43
C LEU A 142 -5.51 12.37 -12.61
N MET A 143 -4.42 11.63 -12.37
CA MET A 143 -3.04 12.12 -12.59
C MET A 143 -2.80 12.55 -14.03
N ARG A 144 -3.18 11.69 -14.99
CA ARG A 144 -2.98 11.97 -16.42
C ARG A 144 -3.75 13.20 -16.84
N GLU A 145 -4.94 13.42 -16.28
CA GLU A 145 -5.76 14.60 -16.57
C GLU A 145 -5.14 15.88 -15.98
N LYS A 146 -4.60 15.83 -14.76
CA LYS A 146 -3.86 16.94 -14.13
C LYS A 146 -2.59 17.28 -14.92
N GLU A 147 -1.76 16.29 -15.26
CA GLU A 147 -0.57 16.47 -16.12
C GLU A 147 -0.94 17.09 -17.48
N THR A 148 -2.05 16.64 -18.07
CA THR A 148 -2.54 17.19 -19.35
C THR A 148 -3.04 18.62 -19.21
N ALA A 149 -3.68 18.98 -18.10
CA ALA A 149 -4.12 20.34 -17.81
C ALA A 149 -2.93 21.28 -17.57
N GLU A 150 -1.97 20.87 -16.75
CA GLU A 150 -0.75 21.65 -16.45
C GLU A 150 0.11 21.87 -17.72
N ASN A 151 0.24 20.85 -18.59
CA ASN A 151 0.95 21.01 -19.87
C ASN A 151 0.26 22.00 -20.83
N ARG A 152 -1.07 22.07 -20.80
CA ARG A 152 -1.85 23.05 -21.59
C ARG A 152 -1.67 24.47 -21.04
N GLU A 153 -1.63 24.63 -19.72
CA GLU A 153 -1.40 25.93 -19.08
C GLU A 153 0.05 26.41 -19.25
N ASN A 154 1.03 25.50 -19.22
CA ASN A 154 2.45 25.80 -19.40
C ASN A 154 2.89 25.90 -20.88
N GLY A 155 1.98 25.72 -21.84
CA GLY A 155 2.26 25.89 -23.27
C GLY A 155 3.17 24.81 -23.89
N GLU A 156 3.42 23.69 -23.21
CA GLU A 156 4.22 22.59 -23.77
C GLU A 156 3.38 21.78 -24.76
N SER A 157 3.63 22.00 -26.05
CA SER A 157 3.06 21.18 -27.12
C SER A 157 3.58 19.75 -27.04
N PRO A 158 2.71 18.72 -27.16
CA PRO A 158 3.14 17.33 -27.15
C PRO A 158 4.06 17.09 -28.35
N ASN A 159 5.31 16.77 -28.03
CA ASN A 159 6.42 16.60 -28.96
C ASN A 159 6.02 15.73 -30.16
N LYS A 160 5.96 16.36 -31.34
CA LYS A 160 5.75 15.70 -32.64
C LYS A 160 6.95 14.79 -32.87
N LYS A 161 6.81 13.49 -32.60
CA LYS A 161 7.78 12.47 -33.02
C LYS A 161 7.97 12.59 -34.54
N MET A 162 9.04 13.27 -34.95
CA MET A 162 9.55 13.20 -36.30
C MET A 162 9.97 11.75 -36.53
N ARG A 163 9.23 11.05 -37.40
CA ARG A 163 9.80 9.97 -38.18
C ARG A 163 10.90 10.61 -39.03
N THR A 164 12.12 10.15 -38.85
CA THR A 164 13.16 10.27 -39.87
C THR A 164 13.40 8.87 -40.41
N GLU A 165 13.47 8.83 -41.74
CA GLU A 165 13.48 7.68 -42.64
C GLU A 165 14.59 6.66 -42.36
#